data_AF-A0A536BSW3-F1
#
_entry.id   AF-A0A536BSW3-F1
#
_cell.length_a   1.000
_cell.length_b   1.000
_cell.length_c   1.000
_cell.angle_alpha   90.00
_cell.angle_beta   90.00
_cell.angle_gamma   90.00
#
_symmetry.space_group_name_H-M   'P 1'
#
loop_
_entity.id
_entity.type
_entity.pdbx_description
1 polymer ?
#
loop_
_entity_poly.entity_id
_entity_poly.type
_entity_poly.pdbx_seq_one_letter_code
_entity_poly.pdbx_strand_id
1 'polypeptide(L)'
;MTSNVAQNYPYTSETEADRAAHVEALMASREGLREKIAAETTPVDDNERWWVWKCPTPACDGLLHVAGYAHDLHALYVVCDGTCGKTFLR
;
A
#
# COMPACT_ATOMS: atom_id res chain seq x y z
N MET A 1 3.65 -15.15 -21.88
CA MET A 1 3.04 -13.91 -21.40
C MET A 1 2.43 -14.18 -20.03
N THR A 2 3.10 -13.82 -18.95
CA THR A 2 2.50 -13.84 -17.61
C THR A 2 1.59 -12.62 -17.51
N SER A 3 0.29 -12.85 -17.43
CA SER A 3 -0.72 -11.81 -17.41
C SER A 3 -0.57 -10.94 -16.16
N ASN A 4 -0.18 -9.67 -16.32
CA ASN A 4 -0.20 -8.65 -15.26
C ASN A 4 -1.63 -8.33 -14.77
N VAL A 5 -2.67 -8.92 -15.37
CA VAL A 5 -4.07 -8.67 -15.01
C VAL A 5 -4.35 -9.04 -13.56
N ALA A 6 -3.74 -10.11 -13.03
CA ALA A 6 -3.90 -10.50 -11.63
C ALA A 6 -3.22 -9.53 -10.63
N GLN A 7 -2.35 -8.63 -11.09
CA GLN A 7 -1.61 -7.70 -10.23
C GLN A 7 -2.36 -6.37 -9.99
N ASN A 8 -3.38 -6.06 -10.80
CA ASN A 8 -4.22 -4.86 -10.64
C ASN A 8 -5.51 -5.12 -9.86
N TYR A 9 -6.01 -6.35 -9.84
CA TYR A 9 -7.19 -6.67 -9.05
C TYR A 9 -6.86 -6.79 -7.57
N PRO A 10 -7.76 -6.32 -6.68
CA PRO A 10 -7.66 -6.58 -5.25
C PRO A 10 -7.51 -8.08 -4.99
N TYR A 11 -6.53 -8.45 -4.16
CA TYR A 11 -6.35 -9.82 -3.70
C TYR A 11 -7.32 -10.16 -2.57
N THR A 12 -7.51 -9.22 -1.64
CA THR A 12 -8.44 -9.31 -0.52
C THR A 12 -8.79 -7.90 -0.03
N SER A 13 -9.45 -7.81 1.13
CA SER A 13 -9.69 -6.55 1.82
C SER A 13 -9.50 -6.68 3.34
N GLU A 14 -9.03 -5.62 3.95
CA GLU A 14 -8.76 -5.48 5.39
C GLU A 14 -9.66 -4.41 6.01
N THR A 15 -9.77 -4.38 7.34
CA THR A 15 -10.49 -3.30 8.03
C THR A 15 -9.67 -2.01 8.05
N GLU A 16 -10.31 -0.87 8.25
CA GLU A 16 -9.61 0.41 8.47
C GLU A 16 -8.55 0.32 9.57
N ALA A 17 -8.92 -0.31 10.70
CA ALA A 17 -8.04 -0.46 11.86
C ALA A 17 -6.82 -1.33 11.55
N ASP A 18 -7.01 -2.45 10.85
CA ASP A 18 -5.90 -3.33 10.44
C ASP A 18 -4.97 -2.60 9.47
N ARG A 19 -5.54 -1.91 8.46
CA ARG A 19 -4.79 -1.08 7.52
C ARG A 19 -3.94 -0.04 8.24
N ALA A 20 -4.54 0.73 9.16
CA ALA A 20 -3.85 1.77 9.91
C ALA A 20 -2.71 1.18 10.75
N ALA A 21 -2.95 0.06 11.43
CA ALA A 21 -1.94 -0.64 12.21
C ALA A 21 -0.77 -1.15 11.34
N HIS A 22 -1.06 -1.74 10.17
CA HIS A 22 -0.04 -2.18 9.23
C HIS A 22 0.80 -1.01 8.72
N VAL A 23 0.18 0.09 8.27
CA VAL A 23 0.92 1.25 7.74
C VAL A 23 1.76 1.91 8.83
N GLU A 24 1.25 2.07 10.06
CA GLU A 24 2.05 2.60 11.17
C GLU A 24 3.22 1.71 11.54
N ALA A 25 3.03 0.39 11.59
CA ALA A 25 4.14 -0.55 11.83
C ALA A 25 5.23 -0.45 10.75
N LEU A 26 4.84 -0.25 9.49
CA LEU A 26 5.78 -0.07 8.38
C LEU A 26 6.52 1.27 8.48
N MET A 27 5.83 2.36 8.80
CA MET A 27 6.46 3.67 9.02
C MET A 27 7.41 3.67 10.21
N ALA A 28 7.09 2.92 11.27
CA ALA A 28 7.96 2.78 12.44
C ALA A 28 9.20 1.91 12.16
N SER A 29 9.08 0.88 11.30
CA SER A 29 10.16 -0.06 11.03
C SER A 29 11.09 0.35 9.88
N ARG A 30 10.72 1.36 9.09
CA ARG A 30 11.47 1.75 7.89
C ARG A 30 11.85 3.22 7.90
N GLU A 31 13.15 3.46 7.92
CA GLU A 31 13.73 4.80 7.85
C GLU A 31 13.26 5.54 6.58
N GLY A 32 12.83 6.79 6.74
CA GLY A 32 12.43 7.67 5.64
C GLY A 32 11.04 7.41 5.05
N LEU A 33 10.37 6.31 5.42
CA LEU A 33 9.07 5.96 4.83
C LEU A 33 7.96 6.93 5.27
N ARG A 34 7.98 7.38 6.52
CA ARG A 34 6.98 8.32 7.05
C ARG A 34 7.05 9.65 6.31
N GLU A 35 8.25 10.19 6.16
CA GLU A 35 8.51 11.45 5.45
C GLU A 35 8.10 11.34 3.99
N LYS A 36 8.39 10.20 3.35
CA LYS A 36 7.99 9.94 1.97
C LYS A 36 6.47 9.93 1.80
N ILE A 37 5.76 9.16 2.63
CA ILE A 37 4.28 9.09 2.57
C ILE A 37 3.68 10.48 2.81
N ALA A 38 4.16 11.22 3.81
CA ALA A 38 3.66 12.56 4.11
C ALA A 38 3.90 13.56 2.96
N ALA A 39 4.96 13.39 2.17
CA ALA A 39 5.27 14.28 1.04
C ALA A 39 4.49 13.94 -0.24
N GLU A 40 4.09 12.69 -0.42
CA GLU A 40 3.49 12.21 -1.68
C GLU A 40 1.98 12.00 -1.61
N THR A 41 1.39 12.06 -0.41
CA THR A 41 0.00 11.64 -0.20
C THR A 41 -0.83 12.58 0.66
N THR A 42 -2.15 12.58 0.40
CA THR A 42 -3.15 13.03 1.38
C THR A 42 -3.70 11.84 2.16
N PRO A 43 -4.24 12.06 3.38
CA PRO A 43 -4.98 11.04 4.10
C PRO A 43 -6.09 10.41 3.27
N VAL A 44 -6.41 9.16 3.56
CA VAL A 44 -7.56 8.46 2.99
C VAL A 44 -8.89 8.96 3.57
N ASP A 45 -10.00 8.63 2.93
CA ASP A 45 -11.35 8.90 3.42
C ASP A 45 -11.77 7.93 4.53
N ASP A 46 -12.92 8.21 5.16
CA ASP A 46 -13.50 7.30 6.15
C ASP A 46 -14.20 6.15 5.41
N ASN A 47 -13.59 4.97 5.48
CA ASN A 47 -14.10 3.75 4.85
C ASN A 47 -13.82 2.57 5.78
N GLU A 48 -14.84 1.72 5.97
CA GLU A 48 -14.78 0.56 6.84
C GLU A 48 -13.74 -0.48 6.37
N ARG A 49 -13.54 -0.60 5.05
CA ARG A 49 -12.67 -1.61 4.45
C ARG A 49 -11.84 -1.10 3.30
N TRP A 50 -10.61 -1.60 3.24
CA TRP A 50 -9.61 -1.23 2.25
C TRP A 50 -9.15 -2.41 1.43
N TRP A 51 -8.93 -2.18 0.14
CA TRP A 51 -8.44 -3.21 -0.77
C TRP A 51 -6.96 -3.47 -0.50
N VAL A 52 -6.57 -4.74 -0.63
CA VAL A 52 -5.20 -5.21 -0.43
C VAL A 52 -4.78 -5.96 -1.68
N TRP A 53 -3.56 -5.70 -2.16
CA TRP A 53 -3.01 -6.33 -3.36
C TRP A 53 -1.77 -7.16 -3.04
N LYS A 54 -1.42 -8.11 -3.91
CA LYS A 54 -0.11 -8.76 -3.84
C LYS A 54 0.98 -7.82 -4.34
N CYS A 55 2.15 -7.86 -3.70
CA CYS A 55 3.33 -7.16 -4.18
C CYS A 55 3.75 -7.73 -5.56
N PRO A 56 3.95 -6.88 -6.58
CA PRO A 56 4.42 -7.32 -7.89
C PRO A 56 5.93 -7.54 -7.93
N THR A 57 6.66 -7.23 -6.86
CA THR A 57 8.12 -7.38 -6.83
C THR A 57 8.50 -8.86 -6.84
N PRO A 58 9.33 -9.33 -7.78
CA PRO A 58 9.80 -10.71 -7.80
C PRO A 58 10.42 -11.12 -6.46
N ALA A 59 10.10 -12.32 -5.98
CA ALA A 59 10.55 -12.86 -4.70
C ALA A 59 10.13 -12.04 -3.45
N CYS A 60 9.10 -11.20 -3.57
CA CYS A 60 8.48 -10.55 -2.43
C CYS A 60 7.05 -11.08 -2.24
N ASP A 61 6.84 -11.82 -1.16
CA ASP A 61 5.52 -12.38 -0.83
C ASP A 61 4.63 -11.42 -0.05
N GLY A 62 5.00 -10.14 0.00
CA GLY A 62 4.27 -9.11 0.73
C GLY A 62 2.93 -8.73 0.10
N LEU A 63 2.09 -8.12 0.92
CA LEU A 63 0.85 -7.46 0.57
C LEU A 63 1.05 -5.94 0.52
N LEU A 64 0.19 -5.27 -0.24
CA LEU A 64 0.18 -3.81 -0.39
C LEU A 64 -0.99 -3.23 0.39
N HIS A 65 -0.68 -2.34 1.33
CA HIS A 65 -1.65 -1.65 2.20
C HIS A 65 -1.80 -0.19 1.80
N VAL A 66 -3.01 0.34 1.86
CA VAL A 66 -3.29 1.74 1.49
C VAL A 66 -2.77 2.70 2.55
N ALA A 67 -1.84 3.56 2.15
CA ALA A 67 -1.25 4.57 3.03
C ALA A 67 -1.79 5.99 2.78
N GLY A 68 -2.39 6.26 1.62
CA GLY A 68 -2.94 7.58 1.28
C GLY A 68 -3.44 7.66 -0.16
N TYR A 69 -3.92 8.83 -0.55
CA TYR A 69 -4.16 9.17 -1.96
C TYR A 69 -2.95 9.94 -2.50
N ALA A 70 -2.43 9.51 -3.65
CA ALA A 70 -1.31 10.21 -4.29
C ALA A 70 -1.76 11.59 -4.80
N HIS A 71 -1.00 12.63 -4.47
CA HIS A 71 -1.36 14.02 -4.79
C HIS A 71 -1.70 14.26 -6.26
N ASP A 72 -0.83 13.82 -7.17
CA ASP A 72 -0.87 14.24 -8.57
C ASP A 72 -1.49 13.21 -9.52
N LEU A 73 -1.82 12.01 -9.02
CA LEU A 73 -2.06 10.84 -9.87
C LEU A 73 -3.43 10.21 -9.69
N HIS A 74 -4.29 10.78 -8.84
CA HIS A 74 -5.65 10.28 -8.55
C HIS A 74 -5.69 8.76 -8.30
N ALA A 75 -4.69 8.25 -7.58
CA ALA A 75 -4.48 6.84 -7.35
C ALA A 75 -4.29 6.58 -5.85
N LEU A 76 -4.59 5.35 -5.42
CA LEU A 76 -4.25 4.90 -4.08
C LEU A 76 -2.75 4.68 -4.00
N TYR A 77 -2.12 5.33 -3.03
CA TYR A 77 -0.73 5.11 -2.68
C TYR A 77 -0.63 3.94 -1.70
N VAL A 78 0.03 2.87 -2.12
CA VAL A 78 0.11 1.64 -1.33
C VAL A 78 1.55 1.28 -0.99
N VAL A 79 1.75 0.68 0.18
CA VAL A 79 3.06 0.30 0.70
C VAL A 79 3.12 -1.21 0.91
N CYS A 80 4.19 -1.84 0.44
CA CYS A 80 4.40 -3.27 0.62
C CYS A 80 4.85 -3.61 2.04
N ASP A 81 4.22 -4.57 2.72
CA ASP A 81 4.66 -5.05 4.04
C ASP A 81 5.84 -6.05 3.98
N GLY A 82 6.07 -6.65 2.82
CA GLY A 82 7.13 -7.64 2.62
C GLY A 82 8.54 -7.06 2.54
N THR A 83 9.49 -7.94 2.21
CA THR A 83 10.94 -7.67 2.22
C THR A 83 11.40 -6.52 1.33
N CYS A 84 10.67 -6.22 0.24
CA CYS A 84 11.09 -5.17 -0.69
C CYS A 84 10.83 -3.76 -0.16
N GLY A 85 9.85 -3.61 0.73
CA GLY A 85 9.39 -2.36 1.29
C GLY A 85 9.04 -1.21 0.33
N LYS A 86 8.76 -1.53 -0.94
CA LYS A 86 8.47 -0.56 -1.99
C LYS A 86 7.06 0.01 -1.86
N THR A 87 6.87 1.17 -2.50
CA THR A 87 5.57 1.81 -2.66
C THR A 87 5.09 1.70 -4.11
N PHE A 88 3.78 1.69 -4.31
CA PHE A 88 3.13 1.53 -5.61
C PHE A 88 1.86 2.39 -5.69
N LEU A 89 1.28 2.47 -6.90
CA LEU A 89 0.01 3.11 -7.16
C LEU A 89 -1.03 2.07 -7.59
N ARG A 90 -2.29 2.26 -7.18
CA ARG A 90 -3.43 1.41 -7.50
C ARG A 90 -4.66 2.22 -7.89
#